data_AF-A0A518C3S9-F1
#
_entry.id   AF-A0A518C3S9-F1
#
_cell.length_a   1.000
_cell.length_b   1.000
_cell.length_c   1.000
_cell.angle_alpha   90.00
_cell.angle_beta   90.00
_cell.angle_gamma   90.00
#
_symmetry.space_group_name_H-M   'P 1'
#
loop_
_entity.id
_entity.type
_entity.pdbx_description
1 polymer ?
#
loop_
_entity_poly.entity_id
_entity_poly.type
_entity_poly.pdbx_seq_one_letter_code
_entity_poly.pdbx_strand_id
1 'polypeptide(L)'
;MVDAKQLKELRRLTNAGLSDCKQALIDADGNLFKAATAMLTEEKALELQQSVRVRRMAGQSIKDPVTKEEEDFVDALVDHFIAQRTRPLNVVFMLELTAYFLSDETFREMVADDPTRAMQEVWNLIDRDDDNQSPPVAQTIDSGSRLATVVTMPKPQSEWECDFVVLQHPYRRFLFWTKRKVFVVYKRTKLDDHGIVNVHEMNVSNDGVFASREWVLADADLSPQQLALIGDTSATRVRV
;
A
#
# COMPACT_ATOMS: atom_id res chain seq x y z
N MET A 1 23.85 24.68 -16.17
CA MET A 1 25.15 23.98 -16.13
C MET A 1 24.97 22.77 -15.23
N VAL A 2 25.29 21.56 -15.70
CA VAL A 2 25.11 20.33 -14.91
C VAL A 2 26.23 20.21 -13.89
N ASP A 3 25.90 19.97 -12.63
CA ASP A 3 26.89 19.72 -11.57
C ASP A 3 27.62 18.38 -11.82
N ALA A 4 28.95 18.43 -11.80
CA ALA A 4 29.80 17.26 -12.00
C ALA A 4 29.59 16.20 -10.91
N LYS A 5 29.26 16.60 -9.67
CA LYS A 5 28.97 15.68 -8.57
C LYS A 5 27.67 14.91 -8.84
N GLN A 6 26.59 15.61 -9.19
CA GLN A 6 25.32 14.99 -9.57
C GLN A 6 25.45 14.08 -10.80
N LEU A 7 26.22 14.49 -11.80
CA LEU A 7 26.46 13.69 -13.00
C LEU A 7 27.19 12.37 -12.68
N LYS A 8 28.21 12.43 -11.81
CA LYS A 8 28.92 11.23 -11.34
C LYS A 8 27.99 10.31 -10.56
N GLU A 9 27.13 10.87 -9.73
CA GLU A 9 26.19 10.11 -8.91
C GLU A 9 25.10 9.45 -9.74
N LEU A 10 24.48 10.17 -10.69
CA LEU A 10 23.49 9.58 -11.60
C LEU A 10 24.08 8.43 -12.42
N ARG A 11 25.32 8.59 -12.91
CA ARG A 11 26.03 7.52 -13.62
C ARG A 11 26.30 6.32 -12.73
N ARG A 12 26.64 6.53 -11.45
CA ARG A 12 26.84 5.45 -10.48
C ARG A 12 25.55 4.65 -10.27
N LEU A 13 24.41 5.34 -10.16
CA LEU A 13 23.10 4.73 -9.92
C LEU A 13 22.57 3.96 -11.14
N THR A 14 22.64 4.58 -12.31
CA THR A 14 22.03 4.05 -13.55
C THR A 14 22.95 3.12 -14.33
N ASN A 15 24.26 3.20 -14.10
CA ASN A 15 25.30 2.59 -14.94
C ASN A 15 25.19 2.95 -16.44
N ALA A 16 24.51 4.06 -16.76
CA ALA A 16 24.31 4.51 -18.13
C ALA A 16 25.52 5.30 -18.68
N GLY A 17 25.46 5.63 -19.97
CA GLY A 17 26.47 6.46 -20.62
C GLY A 17 26.54 7.86 -20.01
N LEU A 18 27.75 8.47 -20.01
CA LEU A 18 27.95 9.82 -19.46
C LEU A 18 27.10 10.88 -20.20
N SER A 19 26.93 10.70 -21.52
CA SER A 19 26.09 11.59 -22.33
C SER A 19 24.62 11.49 -21.93
N ASP A 20 24.11 10.27 -21.74
CA ASP A 20 22.71 10.02 -21.38
C ASP A 20 22.40 10.58 -20.00
N CYS A 21 23.30 10.36 -19.02
CA CYS A 21 23.17 10.94 -17.68
C CYS A 21 23.18 12.48 -17.73
N LYS A 22 24.03 13.06 -18.58
CA LYS A 22 24.08 14.52 -18.75
C LYS A 22 22.79 15.06 -19.34
N GLN A 23 22.23 14.38 -20.35
CA GLN A 23 20.98 14.78 -20.96
C GLN A 23 19.82 14.67 -19.97
N ALA A 24 19.70 13.56 -19.24
CA ALA A 24 18.66 13.38 -18.22
C ALA A 24 18.72 14.45 -17.12
N LEU A 25 19.92 14.87 -16.69
CA LEU A 25 20.08 15.97 -15.74
C LEU A 25 19.71 17.33 -16.34
N ILE A 26 19.92 17.54 -17.64
CA ILE A 26 19.45 18.76 -18.32
C ILE A 26 17.92 18.77 -18.36
N ASP A 27 17.31 17.67 -18.77
CA ASP A 27 15.85 17.53 -18.89
C ASP A 27 15.14 17.62 -17.53
N ALA A 28 15.83 17.26 -16.46
CA ALA A 28 15.36 17.33 -15.08
C ALA A 28 15.73 18.64 -14.35
N ASP A 29 16.22 19.68 -15.06
CA ASP A 29 16.66 20.96 -14.48
C ASP A 29 17.70 20.81 -13.35
N GLY A 30 18.60 19.82 -13.47
CA GLY A 30 19.62 19.49 -12.48
C GLY A 30 19.09 18.73 -11.25
N ASN A 31 17.83 18.29 -11.26
CA ASN A 31 17.28 17.48 -10.18
C ASN A 31 17.69 16.01 -10.34
N LEU A 32 18.59 15.55 -9.47
CA LEU A 32 19.11 14.18 -9.49
C LEU A 32 18.01 13.12 -9.34
N PHE A 33 17.03 13.35 -8.47
CA PHE A 33 15.94 12.39 -8.23
C PHE A 33 15.08 12.22 -9.48
N LYS A 34 14.62 13.32 -10.06
CA LYS A 34 13.83 13.31 -11.31
C LYS A 34 14.60 12.66 -12.47
N ALA A 35 15.89 12.95 -12.60
CA ALA A 35 16.73 12.34 -13.62
C ALA A 35 16.89 10.83 -13.40
N ALA A 36 17.08 10.39 -12.15
CA ALA A 36 17.20 8.98 -11.80
C ALA A 36 15.89 8.22 -12.07
N THR A 37 14.73 8.77 -11.68
CA THR A 37 13.42 8.14 -11.92
C THR A 37 13.08 8.05 -13.41
N ALA A 38 13.59 8.97 -14.25
CA ALA A 38 13.40 8.92 -15.70
C ALA A 38 14.28 7.87 -16.40
N MET A 39 15.40 7.46 -15.78
CA MET A 39 16.37 6.54 -16.38
C MET A 39 16.30 5.12 -15.81
N LEU A 40 15.90 4.97 -14.56
CA LEU A 40 15.84 3.68 -13.88
C LEU A 40 14.52 2.98 -14.19
N THR A 41 14.57 1.65 -14.15
CA THR A 41 13.40 0.82 -13.93
C THR A 41 13.29 0.50 -12.45
N GLU A 42 12.11 0.06 -12.03
CA GLU A 42 11.92 -0.39 -10.66
C GLU A 42 12.81 -1.59 -10.28
N GLU A 43 12.98 -2.55 -11.18
CA GLU A 43 13.89 -3.68 -10.96
C GLU A 43 15.28 -3.19 -10.58
N LYS A 44 15.76 -2.13 -11.25
CA LYS A 44 17.04 -1.49 -10.95
C LYS A 44 17.03 -0.72 -9.63
N ALA A 45 15.93 -0.05 -9.28
CA ALA A 45 15.81 0.57 -7.97
C ALA A 45 15.86 -0.46 -6.82
N LEU A 46 15.19 -1.62 -6.98
CA LEU A 46 15.23 -2.72 -6.00
C LEU A 46 16.62 -3.36 -5.90
N GLU A 47 17.32 -3.57 -7.03
CA GLU A 47 18.72 -4.02 -7.03
C GLU A 47 19.63 -3.05 -6.27
N LEU A 48 19.46 -1.73 -6.48
CA LEU A 48 20.20 -0.69 -5.76
C LEU A 48 19.93 -0.77 -4.25
N GLN A 49 18.67 -0.90 -3.84
CA GLN A 49 18.30 -1.01 -2.42
C GLN A 49 18.92 -2.25 -1.77
N GLN A 50 18.90 -3.40 -2.46
CA GLN A 50 19.55 -4.62 -1.97
C GLN A 50 21.05 -4.42 -1.81
N SER A 51 21.71 -3.80 -2.79
CA SER A 51 23.14 -3.47 -2.74
C SER A 51 23.49 -2.56 -1.55
N VAL A 52 22.67 -1.52 -1.31
CA VAL A 52 22.80 -0.62 -0.16
C VAL A 52 22.63 -1.38 1.16
N ARG A 53 21.60 -2.24 1.27
CA ARG A 53 21.37 -3.07 2.48
C ARG A 53 22.56 -3.99 2.77
N VAL A 54 23.11 -4.65 1.76
CA VAL A 54 24.28 -5.53 1.90
C VAL A 54 25.50 -4.75 2.37
N ARG A 55 25.78 -3.60 1.75
CA ARG A 55 26.90 -2.73 2.17
C ARG A 55 26.71 -2.21 3.59
N ARG A 56 25.48 -1.84 3.98
CA ARG A 56 25.16 -1.40 5.34
C ARG A 56 25.45 -2.50 6.37
N MET A 57 25.07 -3.75 6.08
CA MET A 57 25.35 -4.90 6.94
C MET A 57 26.85 -5.20 7.08
N ALA A 58 27.65 -4.93 6.04
CA ALA A 58 29.10 -5.05 6.11
C ALA A 58 29.76 -3.99 7.03
N GLY A 59 29.02 -2.94 7.40
CA GLY A 59 29.43 -1.94 8.39
C GLY A 59 30.61 -1.06 7.92
N GLN A 60 31.46 -0.67 8.87
CA GLN A 60 32.63 0.20 8.60
C GLN A 60 33.80 -0.53 7.94
N SER A 61 33.69 -1.85 7.73
CA SER A 61 34.77 -2.68 7.18
C SER A 61 34.94 -2.51 5.65
N ILE A 62 34.07 -1.75 5.00
CA ILE A 62 34.13 -1.47 3.55
C ILE A 62 34.71 -0.08 3.27
N LYS A 63 35.39 0.04 2.12
CA LYS A 63 36.11 1.25 1.70
C LYS A 63 35.22 2.49 1.53
N ASP A 64 33.92 2.30 1.30
CA ASP A 64 32.90 3.34 1.15
C ASP A 64 31.61 2.95 1.93
N PRO A 65 31.52 3.25 3.23
CA PRO A 65 30.34 2.93 4.03
C PRO A 65 29.10 3.65 3.48
N VAL A 66 27.95 2.99 3.62
CA VAL A 66 26.65 3.59 3.25
C VAL A 66 26.40 4.81 4.13
N THR A 67 26.11 5.93 3.50
CA THR A 67 25.70 7.16 4.19
C THR A 67 24.19 7.15 4.40
N LYS A 68 23.69 7.92 5.38
CA LYS A 68 22.24 8.01 5.62
C LYS A 68 21.53 8.65 4.43
N GLU A 69 22.18 9.62 3.79
CA GLU A 69 21.69 10.30 2.59
C GLU A 69 21.59 9.35 1.39
N GLU A 70 22.53 8.41 1.22
CA GLU A 70 22.45 7.39 0.16
C GLU A 70 21.29 6.42 0.42
N GLU A 71 21.13 5.97 1.67
CA GLU A 71 20.02 5.09 2.07
C GLU A 71 18.66 5.75 1.83
N ASP A 72 18.47 6.96 2.35
CA ASP A 72 17.21 7.69 2.22
C ASP A 72 16.87 7.99 0.75
N PHE A 73 17.89 8.29 -0.08
CA PHE A 73 17.69 8.52 -1.51
C PHE A 73 17.24 7.25 -2.25
N VAL A 74 17.85 6.10 -1.97
CA VAL A 74 17.49 4.84 -2.62
C VAL A 74 16.13 4.33 -2.15
N ASP A 75 15.80 4.49 -0.85
CA ASP A 75 14.47 4.19 -0.34
C ASP A 75 13.41 5.08 -1.03
N ALA A 76 13.65 6.38 -1.18
CA ALA A 76 12.76 7.28 -1.90
C ALA A 76 12.58 6.90 -3.39
N LEU A 77 13.60 6.36 -4.06
CA LEU A 77 13.49 5.86 -5.43
C LEU A 77 12.56 4.64 -5.50
N VAL A 78 12.73 3.67 -4.59
CA VAL A 78 11.87 2.49 -4.52
C VAL A 78 10.43 2.91 -4.23
N ASP A 79 10.21 3.80 -3.26
CA ASP A 79 8.89 4.31 -2.93
C ASP A 79 8.23 5.01 -4.13
N HIS A 80 8.99 5.76 -4.94
CA HIS A 80 8.47 6.36 -6.17
C HIS A 80 7.98 5.32 -7.18
N PHE A 81 8.78 4.29 -7.45
CA PHE A 81 8.37 3.24 -8.38
C PHE A 81 7.20 2.40 -7.84
N ILE A 82 7.16 2.14 -6.53
CA ILE A 82 6.01 1.49 -5.89
C ILE A 82 4.77 2.39 -5.97
N ALA A 83 4.89 3.69 -5.75
CA ALA A 83 3.78 4.62 -5.87
C ALA A 83 3.21 4.66 -7.30
N GLN A 84 4.07 4.54 -8.32
CA GLN A 84 3.62 4.40 -9.72
C GLN A 84 2.84 3.09 -9.96
N ARG A 85 3.06 2.05 -9.15
CA ARG A 85 2.32 0.79 -9.21
C ARG A 85 0.95 0.86 -8.56
N THR A 86 0.65 1.90 -7.79
CA THR A 86 -0.62 2.05 -7.10
C THR A 86 -1.41 3.19 -7.72
N ARG A 87 -2.59 2.89 -8.25
CA ARG A 87 -3.54 3.92 -8.68
C ARG A 87 -3.85 4.83 -7.48
N PRO A 88 -3.50 6.13 -7.53
CA PRO A 88 -3.66 7.03 -6.39
C PRO A 88 -5.09 7.04 -5.86
N LEU A 89 -6.07 6.96 -6.76
CA LEU A 89 -7.49 6.95 -6.43
C LEU A 89 -7.87 5.80 -5.48
N ASN A 90 -7.33 4.60 -5.67
CA ASN A 90 -7.64 3.45 -4.82
C ASN A 90 -7.03 3.61 -3.43
N VAL A 91 -5.83 4.18 -3.34
CA VAL A 91 -5.17 4.44 -2.07
C VAL A 91 -5.93 5.51 -1.29
N VAL A 92 -6.27 6.62 -1.94
CA VAL A 92 -7.05 7.71 -1.33
C VAL A 92 -8.41 7.19 -0.86
N PHE A 93 -9.13 6.45 -1.71
CA PHE A 93 -10.41 5.84 -1.31
C PHE A 93 -10.27 4.96 -0.07
N MET A 94 -9.27 4.07 -0.03
CA MET A 94 -9.05 3.18 1.11
C MET A 94 -8.78 3.96 2.40
N LEU A 95 -7.97 5.02 2.33
CA LEU A 95 -7.65 5.85 3.49
C LEU A 95 -8.89 6.60 3.99
N GLU A 96 -9.65 7.25 3.10
CA GLU A 96 -10.87 7.97 3.45
C GLU A 96 -11.93 7.02 4.04
N LEU A 97 -12.16 5.87 3.40
CA LEU A 97 -13.08 4.85 3.90
C LEU A 97 -12.70 4.40 5.32
N THR A 98 -11.41 4.15 5.54
CA THR A 98 -10.88 3.74 6.85
C THR A 98 -11.11 4.83 7.90
N ALA A 99 -10.81 6.08 7.56
CA ALA A 99 -10.98 7.23 8.44
C ALA A 99 -12.45 7.40 8.85
N TYR A 100 -13.38 7.42 7.90
CA TYR A 100 -14.81 7.55 8.18
C TYR A 100 -15.31 6.37 9.02
N PHE A 101 -15.03 5.13 8.63
CA PHE A 101 -15.50 3.97 9.36
C PHE A 101 -15.01 3.95 10.82
N LEU A 102 -13.76 4.34 11.08
CA LEU A 102 -13.21 4.33 12.43
C LEU A 102 -13.63 5.53 13.29
N SER A 103 -14.04 6.66 12.70
CA SER A 103 -14.35 7.90 13.43
C SER A 103 -15.85 8.20 13.53
N ASP A 104 -16.64 7.87 12.51
CA ASP A 104 -18.04 8.27 12.38
C ASP A 104 -18.99 7.09 12.66
N GLU A 105 -19.92 7.26 13.60
CA GLU A 105 -20.91 6.22 13.96
C GLU A 105 -22.04 6.12 12.94
N THR A 106 -22.55 7.25 12.46
CA THR A 106 -23.62 7.29 11.46
C THR A 106 -23.15 6.67 10.14
N PHE A 107 -21.91 6.93 9.74
CA PHE A 107 -21.33 6.28 8.56
C PHE A 107 -21.22 4.77 8.74
N ARG A 108 -20.83 4.28 9.94
CA ARG A 108 -20.79 2.83 10.21
C ARG A 108 -22.15 2.17 10.09
N GLU A 109 -23.20 2.79 10.62
CA GLU A 109 -24.56 2.30 10.48
C GLU A 109 -24.96 2.23 9.01
N MET A 110 -24.67 3.28 8.24
CA MET A 110 -24.89 3.28 6.79
C MET A 110 -24.14 2.16 6.07
N VAL A 111 -22.88 1.90 6.42
CA VAL A 111 -22.08 0.80 5.84
C VAL A 111 -22.73 -0.56 6.14
N ALA A 112 -23.33 -0.75 7.32
CA ALA A 112 -24.01 -1.99 7.66
C ALA A 112 -25.31 -2.16 6.85
N ASP A 113 -26.13 -1.10 6.77
CA ASP A 113 -27.48 -1.13 6.20
C ASP A 113 -27.50 -1.03 4.67
N ASP A 114 -26.69 -0.13 4.09
CA ASP A 114 -26.59 0.13 2.66
C ASP A 114 -25.12 0.35 2.26
N PRO A 115 -24.33 -0.74 2.18
CA PRO A 115 -22.89 -0.65 1.89
C PRO A 115 -22.63 -0.03 0.51
N THR A 116 -23.51 -0.21 -0.48
CA THR A 116 -23.34 0.36 -1.81
C THR A 116 -23.45 1.89 -1.77
N ARG A 117 -24.45 2.42 -1.08
CA ARG A 117 -24.57 3.87 -0.89
C ARG A 117 -23.37 4.44 -0.14
N ALA A 118 -22.93 3.79 0.94
CA ALA A 118 -21.77 4.24 1.70
C ALA A 118 -20.50 4.32 0.84
N MET A 119 -20.25 3.33 -0.04
CA MET A 119 -19.10 3.39 -0.96
C MET A 119 -19.23 4.54 -1.95
N GLN A 120 -20.43 4.82 -2.45
CA GLN A 120 -20.67 5.95 -3.36
C GLN A 120 -20.44 7.30 -2.67
N GLU A 121 -20.83 7.44 -1.40
CA GLU A 121 -20.57 8.66 -0.64
C GLU A 121 -19.07 8.93 -0.51
N VAL A 122 -18.26 7.92 -0.11
CA VAL A 122 -16.79 8.06 -0.08
C VAL A 122 -16.22 8.31 -1.48
N TRP A 123 -16.70 7.61 -2.50
CA TRP A 123 -16.23 7.74 -3.89
C TRP A 123 -16.51 9.12 -4.49
N ASN A 124 -17.54 9.82 -4.04
CA ASN A 124 -17.87 11.15 -4.50
C ASN A 124 -17.10 12.26 -3.77
N LEU A 125 -16.47 11.96 -2.63
CA LEU A 125 -15.66 12.90 -1.86
C LEU A 125 -14.23 13.02 -2.37
N ILE A 126 -13.73 11.97 -3.03
CA ILE A 126 -12.36 11.92 -3.56
C ILE A 126 -12.29 12.62 -4.91
N ASP A 127 -11.21 13.37 -5.14
CA ASP A 127 -10.96 14.02 -6.43
C ASP A 127 -10.58 12.97 -7.49
N ARG A 128 -11.18 13.08 -8.67
CA ARG A 128 -11.10 12.10 -9.75
C ARG A 128 -10.63 12.83 -11.00
N ASP A 129 -9.34 13.11 -11.07
CA ASP A 129 -8.70 13.61 -12.28
C ASP A 129 -8.86 12.56 -13.41
N ASP A 130 -9.95 12.66 -14.17
CA ASP A 130 -10.29 11.94 -15.41
C ASP A 130 -10.18 10.40 -15.40
N ASP A 131 -10.14 9.78 -14.21
CA ASP A 131 -9.93 8.35 -14.07
C ASP A 131 -11.25 7.57 -14.31
N ASN A 132 -11.29 6.76 -15.37
CA ASN A 132 -12.45 5.96 -15.78
C ASN A 132 -12.69 4.71 -14.90
N GLN A 133 -12.25 4.74 -13.65
CA GLN A 133 -12.46 3.63 -12.72
C GLN A 133 -13.90 3.56 -12.22
N SER A 134 -14.39 2.34 -12.08
CA SER A 134 -15.65 2.08 -11.38
C SER A 134 -15.44 2.15 -9.86
N PRO A 135 -16.45 2.59 -9.09
CA PRO A 135 -16.36 2.56 -7.63
C PRO A 135 -16.22 1.12 -7.10
N PRO A 136 -15.59 0.94 -5.93
CA PRO A 136 -15.57 -0.33 -5.23
C PRO A 136 -16.98 -0.85 -4.95
N VAL A 137 -17.13 -2.18 -4.95
CA VAL A 137 -18.39 -2.85 -4.62
C VAL A 137 -18.30 -3.39 -3.20
N ALA A 138 -19.38 -3.34 -2.44
CA ALA A 138 -19.38 -3.79 -1.06
C ALA A 138 -20.58 -4.67 -0.71
N GLN A 139 -20.34 -5.66 0.15
CA GLN A 139 -21.36 -6.57 0.67
C GLN A 139 -21.19 -6.74 2.18
N THR A 140 -22.28 -6.57 2.93
CA THR A 140 -22.34 -6.87 4.36
C THR A 140 -22.66 -8.35 4.58
N ILE A 141 -21.92 -8.98 5.49
CA ILE A 141 -21.96 -10.40 5.79
C ILE A 141 -22.12 -10.58 7.29
N ASP A 142 -23.18 -11.31 7.68
CA ASP A 142 -23.38 -11.80 9.03
C ASP A 142 -23.00 -13.29 9.09
N SER A 143 -21.93 -13.60 9.81
CA SER A 143 -21.46 -14.97 10.03
C SER A 143 -21.99 -15.59 11.34
N GLY A 144 -22.88 -14.89 12.05
CA GLY A 144 -23.41 -15.23 13.37
C GLY A 144 -22.45 -14.91 14.52
N SER A 145 -21.13 -14.96 14.29
CA SER A 145 -20.11 -14.49 15.23
C SER A 145 -19.64 -13.06 14.95
N ARG A 146 -19.80 -12.59 13.72
CA ARG A 146 -19.35 -11.28 13.26
C ARG A 146 -20.35 -10.68 12.27
N LEU A 147 -20.44 -9.36 12.30
CA LEU A 147 -20.97 -8.56 11.21
C LEU A 147 -19.79 -7.81 10.57
N ALA A 148 -19.57 -8.01 9.27
CA ALA A 148 -18.51 -7.33 8.55
C ALA A 148 -18.96 -6.92 7.15
N THR A 149 -18.48 -5.79 6.67
CA THR A 149 -18.67 -5.38 5.28
C THR A 149 -17.37 -5.61 4.52
N VAL A 150 -17.44 -6.43 3.48
CA VAL A 150 -16.31 -6.70 2.57
C VAL A 150 -16.44 -5.77 1.37
N VAL A 151 -15.45 -4.92 1.19
CA VAL A 151 -15.34 -4.00 0.05
C VAL A 151 -14.32 -4.59 -0.91
N THR A 152 -14.77 -4.88 -2.13
CA THR A 152 -13.95 -5.35 -3.25
C THR A 152 -13.50 -4.16 -4.08
N MET A 153 -12.20 -3.93 -4.12
CA MET A 153 -11.60 -2.85 -4.90
C MET A 153 -11.64 -3.18 -6.40
N PRO A 154 -11.56 -2.17 -7.29
CA PRO A 154 -11.37 -2.39 -8.72
C PRO A 154 -10.14 -3.27 -8.96
N LYS A 155 -10.22 -4.16 -9.97
CA LYS A 155 -9.15 -5.14 -10.27
C LYS A 155 -7.76 -4.49 -10.19
N PRO A 156 -6.87 -4.97 -9.31
CA PRO A 156 -5.60 -4.31 -9.09
C PRO A 156 -4.70 -4.40 -10.32
N GLN A 157 -3.92 -3.34 -10.57
CA GLN A 157 -2.91 -3.33 -11.64
C GLN A 157 -1.53 -3.79 -11.14
N SER A 158 -1.33 -3.82 -9.83
CA SER A 158 -0.11 -4.33 -9.19
C SER A 158 -0.40 -5.09 -7.89
N GLU A 159 0.58 -5.85 -7.42
CA GLU A 159 0.55 -6.54 -6.12
C GLU A 159 0.59 -5.61 -4.89
N TRP A 160 0.73 -4.29 -5.11
CA TRP A 160 0.78 -3.27 -4.07
C TRP A 160 -0.56 -2.53 -3.93
N GLU A 161 -1.48 -2.77 -4.85
CA GLU A 161 -2.85 -2.30 -4.72
C GLU A 161 -3.63 -3.23 -3.79
N CYS A 162 -4.46 -2.63 -2.96
CA CYS A 162 -5.38 -3.36 -2.12
C CYS A 162 -6.45 -4.04 -2.98
N ASP A 163 -6.70 -5.33 -2.73
CA ASP A 163 -7.78 -6.09 -3.35
C ASP A 163 -9.08 -5.93 -2.55
N PHE A 164 -8.98 -5.93 -1.22
CA PHE A 164 -10.14 -5.88 -0.33
C PHE A 164 -9.92 -5.01 0.91
N VAL A 165 -10.97 -4.30 1.31
CA VAL A 165 -11.08 -3.66 2.62
C VAL A 165 -12.18 -4.35 3.41
N VAL A 166 -11.86 -4.88 4.58
CA VAL A 166 -12.83 -5.53 5.48
C VAL A 166 -13.12 -4.62 6.67
N LEU A 167 -14.37 -4.20 6.77
CA LEU A 167 -14.88 -3.33 7.82
C LEU A 167 -15.62 -4.19 8.85
N GLN A 168 -14.98 -4.50 9.97
CA GLN A 168 -15.62 -5.25 11.05
C GLN A 168 -16.41 -4.30 11.94
N HIS A 169 -17.72 -4.52 11.98
CA HIS A 169 -18.65 -3.74 12.79
C HIS A 169 -18.54 -4.12 14.27
N PRO A 170 -18.84 -3.19 15.18
CA PRO A 170 -19.04 -3.55 16.58
C PRO A 170 -20.21 -4.53 16.66
N TYR A 171 -19.98 -5.69 17.25
CA TYR A 171 -20.97 -6.75 17.37
C TYR A 171 -21.16 -7.10 18.84
N ARG A 172 -22.41 -7.06 19.29
CA ARG A 172 -22.77 -7.41 20.66
C ARG A 172 -23.37 -8.81 20.69
N ARG A 173 -22.65 -9.75 21.31
CA ARG A 173 -23.17 -11.08 21.61
C ARG A 173 -23.14 -11.28 23.12
N PHE A 174 -24.32 -11.29 23.75
CA PHE A 174 -24.50 -11.31 25.21
C PHE A 174 -23.80 -10.14 25.94
N LEU A 175 -22.84 -10.45 26.82
CA LEU A 175 -22.08 -9.52 27.65
C LEU A 175 -20.78 -9.04 26.98
N PHE A 176 -20.42 -9.59 25.81
CA PHE A 176 -19.17 -9.25 25.12
C PHE A 176 -19.44 -8.30 23.95
N TRP A 177 -18.60 -7.28 23.86
CA TRP A 177 -18.59 -6.29 22.78
C TRP A 177 -17.30 -6.45 21.99
N THR A 178 -17.41 -6.67 20.69
CA THR A 178 -16.27 -6.55 19.80
C THR A 178 -16.05 -5.09 19.44
N LYS A 179 -14.78 -4.68 19.36
CA LYS A 179 -14.43 -3.36 18.83
C LYS A 179 -14.55 -3.39 17.31
N ARG A 180 -14.90 -2.23 16.74
CA ARG A 180 -14.76 -1.98 15.30
C ARG A 180 -13.30 -2.11 14.87
N LYS A 181 -13.08 -2.64 13.67
CA LYS A 181 -11.73 -2.79 13.07
C LYS A 181 -11.81 -2.64 11.57
N VAL A 182 -10.70 -2.25 10.96
CA VAL A 182 -10.52 -2.21 9.51
C VAL A 182 -9.32 -3.05 9.15
N PHE A 183 -9.47 -3.93 8.16
CA PHE A 183 -8.38 -4.71 7.59
C PHE A 183 -8.25 -4.41 6.10
N VAL A 184 -7.02 -4.18 5.66
CA VAL A 184 -6.69 -3.98 4.25
C VAL A 184 -5.92 -5.22 3.79
N VAL A 185 -6.39 -5.84 2.72
CA VAL A 185 -5.90 -7.11 2.21
C VAL A 185 -5.27 -6.90 0.85
N TYR A 186 -4.03 -7.37 0.70
CA TYR A 186 -3.24 -7.31 -0.52
C TYR A 186 -2.91 -8.73 -0.98
N LYS A 187 -3.33 -9.10 -2.19
CA LYS A 187 -3.09 -10.40 -2.79
C LYS A 187 -1.70 -10.45 -3.43
N ARG A 188 -0.80 -11.30 -2.90
CA ARG A 188 0.58 -11.44 -3.41
C ARG A 188 0.72 -12.49 -4.50
N THR A 189 -0.17 -13.47 -4.57
CA THR A 189 -0.12 -14.53 -5.59
C THR A 189 -1.35 -14.50 -6.50
N LYS A 190 -1.13 -14.54 -7.81
CA LYS A 190 -2.17 -14.45 -8.87
C LYS A 190 -2.96 -15.75 -9.11
N LEU A 191 -3.16 -16.59 -8.10
CA LEU A 191 -4.11 -17.70 -8.19
C LEU A 191 -5.48 -17.20 -7.75
N ASP A 192 -6.54 -17.48 -8.51
CA ASP A 192 -7.81 -16.76 -8.38
C ASP A 192 -8.50 -16.96 -7.02
N ASP A 193 -8.49 -18.18 -6.47
CA ASP A 193 -9.31 -18.51 -5.28
C ASP A 193 -8.50 -18.70 -3.97
N HIS A 194 -7.19 -18.91 -4.08
CA HIS A 194 -6.31 -19.19 -2.94
C HIS A 194 -4.97 -18.48 -3.13
N GLY A 195 -4.41 -17.92 -2.07
CA GLY A 195 -3.14 -17.23 -2.20
C GLY A 195 -2.43 -16.85 -0.91
N ILE A 196 -1.23 -16.32 -1.08
CA ILE A 196 -0.54 -15.57 -0.03
C ILE A 196 -1.13 -14.17 -0.02
N VAL A 197 -1.66 -13.74 1.13
CA VAL A 197 -2.16 -12.37 1.31
C VAL A 197 -1.48 -11.68 2.47
N ASN A 198 -1.17 -10.41 2.28
CA ASN A 198 -0.78 -9.53 3.38
C ASN A 198 -2.03 -8.88 3.93
N VAL A 199 -2.14 -8.84 5.25
CA VAL A 199 -3.27 -8.24 5.95
C VAL A 199 -2.75 -7.17 6.89
N HIS A 200 -3.25 -5.95 6.71
CA HIS A 200 -2.90 -4.79 7.51
C HIS A 200 -4.12 -4.38 8.34
N GLU A 201 -4.00 -4.38 9.66
CA GLU A 201 -5.04 -3.82 10.53
C GLU A 201 -4.80 -2.33 10.71
N MET A 202 -5.74 -1.54 10.21
CA MET A 202 -5.62 -0.09 10.17
C MET A 202 -6.14 0.57 11.45
N ASN A 203 -5.54 1.70 11.80
CA ASN A 203 -5.99 2.60 12.86
C ASN A 203 -5.91 4.05 12.38
N VAL A 204 -6.53 4.95 13.15
CA VAL A 204 -6.51 6.40 12.93
C VAL A 204 -5.83 7.07 14.12
N SER A 205 -4.94 8.02 13.83
CA SER A 205 -4.38 8.99 14.78
C SER A 205 -4.65 10.42 14.29
N ASN A 206 -4.14 11.41 15.02
CA ASN A 206 -4.16 12.81 14.57
C ASN A 206 -3.34 13.04 13.29
N ASP A 207 -2.37 12.17 13.00
CA ASP A 207 -1.49 12.25 11.82
C ASP A 207 -2.07 11.50 10.61
N GLY A 208 -3.24 10.86 10.77
CA GLY A 208 -3.96 10.17 9.70
C GLY A 208 -4.13 8.67 9.95
N VAL A 209 -4.35 7.93 8.85
CA VAL A 209 -4.56 6.48 8.86
C VAL A 209 -3.21 5.76 8.75
N PHE A 210 -3.01 4.73 9.58
CA PHE A 210 -1.77 3.94 9.58
C PHE A 210 -2.03 2.46 9.87
N ALA A 211 -1.11 1.59 9.45
CA ALA A 211 -1.16 0.17 9.79
C ALA A 211 -0.65 -0.05 11.22
N SER A 212 -1.50 -0.62 12.08
CA SER A 212 -1.17 -0.90 13.48
C SER A 212 -0.65 -2.32 13.70
N ARG A 213 -1.02 -3.25 12.82
CA ARG A 213 -0.53 -4.64 12.80
C ARG A 213 -0.48 -5.14 11.36
N GLU A 214 0.52 -5.96 11.06
CA GLU A 214 0.71 -6.58 9.76
C GLU A 214 0.99 -8.07 9.95
N TRP A 215 0.40 -8.91 9.09
CA TRP A 215 0.70 -10.35 9.04
C TRP A 215 0.40 -10.91 7.66
N VAL A 216 0.88 -12.13 7.43
CA VAL A 216 0.67 -12.89 6.20
C VAL A 216 -0.20 -14.09 6.47
N LEU A 217 -1.15 -14.35 5.57
CA LEU A 217 -1.92 -15.59 5.53
C LEU A 217 -1.53 -16.36 4.26
N ALA A 218 -1.09 -17.61 4.42
CA ALA A 218 -0.85 -18.51 3.30
C ALA A 218 -2.12 -19.31 3.00
N ASP A 219 -2.35 -19.60 1.72
CA ASP A 219 -3.50 -20.38 1.25
C ASP A 219 -4.86 -19.81 1.68
N ALA A 220 -4.96 -18.47 1.72
CA ALA A 220 -6.17 -17.78 2.16
C ALA A 220 -7.26 -17.89 1.10
N ASP A 221 -8.43 -18.39 1.51
CA ASP A 221 -9.68 -18.32 0.76
C ASP A 221 -10.18 -16.86 0.77
N LEU A 222 -10.33 -16.28 -0.42
CA LEU A 222 -10.71 -14.88 -0.62
C LEU A 222 -12.20 -14.70 -0.91
N SER A 223 -13.02 -15.72 -0.65
CA SER A 223 -14.46 -15.57 -0.66
C SER A 223 -14.89 -14.51 0.37
N PRO A 224 -15.94 -13.72 0.09
CA PRO A 224 -16.40 -12.69 1.02
C PRO A 224 -16.69 -13.24 2.42
N GLN A 225 -17.21 -14.47 2.52
CA GLN A 225 -17.51 -15.12 3.81
C GLN A 225 -16.24 -15.36 4.65
N GLN A 226 -15.13 -15.78 4.05
CA GLN A 226 -13.87 -15.96 4.77
C GLN A 226 -13.18 -14.64 5.08
N LEU A 227 -13.24 -13.66 4.16
CA LEU A 227 -12.74 -12.31 4.40
C LEU A 227 -13.43 -11.64 5.59
N ALA A 228 -14.74 -11.84 5.78
CA ALA A 228 -15.47 -11.33 6.94
C ALA A 228 -14.89 -11.83 8.30
N LEU A 229 -14.26 -13.00 8.29
CA LEU A 229 -13.66 -13.66 9.45
C LEU A 229 -12.15 -13.43 9.59
N ILE A 230 -11.53 -12.61 8.74
CA ILE A 230 -10.07 -12.45 8.65
C ILE A 230 -9.40 -11.95 9.95
N GLY A 231 -10.16 -11.28 10.82
CA GLY A 231 -9.66 -10.85 12.14
C GLY A 231 -9.59 -11.96 13.19
N ASP A 232 -10.26 -13.09 12.96
CA ASP A 232 -10.39 -14.22 13.88
C ASP A 232 -9.46 -15.39 13.53
N THR A 233 -8.89 -15.41 12.32
CA THR A 233 -7.94 -16.44 11.94
C THR A 233 -6.72 -16.41 12.86
N SER A 234 -6.64 -17.44 13.71
CA SER A 234 -5.47 -17.79 14.51
C SER A 234 -4.37 -18.46 13.66
N ALA A 235 -4.62 -18.62 12.36
CA ALA A 235 -3.70 -19.24 11.40
C ALA A 235 -2.37 -18.49 11.43
N THR A 236 -1.33 -19.27 11.76
CA THR A 236 0.10 -18.98 11.84
C THR A 236 0.47 -17.54 11.47
N ARG A 237 0.31 -16.62 12.43
CA ARG A 237 0.78 -15.23 12.31
C ARG A 237 2.30 -15.25 12.23
N VAL A 238 2.84 -15.35 11.03
CA VAL A 238 4.24 -15.01 10.79
C VAL A 238 4.28 -13.49 10.82
N ARG A 239 4.82 -12.93 11.90
CA ARG A 239 5.15 -11.49 11.93
C ARG A 239 6.21 -11.27 10.85
N VAL A 240 5.88 -10.40 9.89
CA VAL A 240 6.84 -9.86 8.92
C VAL A 240 7.71 -8.84 9.63
#